data_AF-A0ABD3ZZR2-F1
#
_entry.id   AF-A0ABD3ZZR2-F1
#
_cell.length_a   1.000
_cell.length_b   1.000
_cell.length_c   1.000
_cell.angle_alpha   90.00
_cell.angle_beta   90.00
_cell.angle_gamma   90.00
#
_symmetry.space_group_name_H-M   'P 1'
#
loop_
_entity.id
_entity.type
_entity.pdbx_description
1 polymer ?
#
loop_
_entity_poly.entity_id
_entity_poly.type
_entity_poly.pdbx_seq_one_letter_code
_entity_poly.pdbx_strand_id
1 'polypeptide(L)'
;MKRLCLWFTVFSLFLVLLPGKALGAVDFPNTSTNGLLGFAGNAKNEKGISKTGTTGGKNGQIVYIQSVNDLKTHLGGSTPKILVLQNDLSASAKTTVTIGSNKTLVGSYAKKTLKNIYLTTSSASGNVIFQNLTFEHSPQINGNNDIQLYLDSGMNYWIDHVTFSGHSYNASGSDLDKLVYIGKSADYITISNSKFANHKYGLILG
;
A
#
# COMPACT_ATOMS: atom_id res chain seq x y z
N MET A 1 46.22 -23.40 56.79
CA MET A 1 45.73 -22.65 55.60
C MET A 1 44.86 -23.60 54.76
N LYS A 2 43.53 -23.57 54.92
CA LYS A 2 42.60 -24.40 54.13
C LYS A 2 41.82 -23.50 53.18
N ARG A 3 41.93 -23.78 51.88
CA ARG A 3 41.29 -23.02 50.78
C ARG A 3 39.80 -23.40 50.71
N LEU A 4 38.93 -22.39 50.74
CA LEU A 4 37.51 -22.50 50.48
C LEU A 4 37.28 -22.30 48.97
N CYS A 5 36.71 -23.29 48.29
CA CYS A 5 36.38 -23.21 46.87
C CYS A 5 34.85 -23.10 46.74
N LEU A 6 34.36 -21.90 46.38
CA LEU A 6 32.95 -21.64 46.10
C LEU A 6 32.67 -22.00 44.63
N TRP A 7 31.76 -22.95 44.39
CA TRP A 7 31.24 -23.24 43.06
C TRP A 7 29.96 -22.43 42.85
N PHE A 8 30.00 -21.45 41.94
CA PHE A 8 28.80 -20.77 41.43
C PHE A 8 28.25 -21.56 40.25
N THR A 9 27.05 -22.12 40.38
CA THR A 9 26.31 -22.71 39.26
C THR A 9 25.49 -21.60 38.59
N VAL A 10 25.82 -21.24 37.35
CA VAL A 10 25.06 -20.28 36.55
C VAL A 10 23.94 -21.04 35.83
N PHE A 11 22.69 -20.75 36.18
CA PHE A 11 21.51 -21.27 35.48
C PHE A 11 21.23 -20.36 34.28
N SER A 12 21.61 -20.79 33.07
CA SER A 12 21.31 -20.05 31.85
C SER A 12 19.89 -20.35 31.40
N LEU A 13 19.01 -19.36 31.48
CA LEU A 13 17.62 -19.45 31.02
C LEU A 13 17.59 -19.34 29.49
N PHE A 14 17.55 -20.48 28.79
CA PHE A 14 17.32 -20.51 27.35
C PHE A 14 15.84 -20.17 27.08
N LEU A 15 15.59 -18.94 26.61
CA LEU A 15 14.27 -18.54 26.12
C LEU A 15 14.04 -19.24 24.76
N VAL A 16 13.27 -20.33 24.77
CA VAL A 16 12.82 -20.98 23.54
C VAL A 16 11.80 -20.06 22.86
N LEU A 17 12.26 -19.29 21.87
CA LEU A 17 11.40 -18.61 20.92
C LEU A 17 10.67 -19.68 20.09
N LEU A 18 9.42 -19.97 20.46
CA LEU A 18 8.53 -20.75 19.61
C LEU A 18 8.40 -19.99 18.27
N PRO A 19 8.64 -20.64 17.12
CA PRO A 19 8.36 -20.00 15.84
C PRO A 19 6.88 -19.60 15.84
N GLY A 20 6.63 -18.30 15.64
CA GLY A 20 5.27 -17.80 15.48
C GLY A 20 4.56 -18.66 14.43
N LYS A 21 3.36 -19.15 14.76
CA LYS A 21 2.55 -19.96 13.84
C LYS A 21 2.55 -19.26 12.48
N ALA A 22 2.98 -19.97 11.44
CA ALA A 22 2.72 -19.54 10.07
C ALA A 22 1.20 -19.43 9.94
N LEU A 23 0.70 -18.20 9.95
CA LEU A 23 -0.69 -17.93 9.65
C LEU A 23 -0.93 -18.44 8.22
N GLY A 24 -2.02 -19.19 8.05
CA GLY A 24 -2.40 -19.70 6.74
C GLY A 24 -2.60 -18.56 5.75
N ALA A 25 -2.42 -18.87 4.46
CA ALA A 25 -2.78 -17.97 3.38
C ALA A 25 -4.20 -17.40 3.60
N VAL A 26 -4.34 -16.07 3.56
CA VAL A 26 -5.66 -15.42 3.61
C VAL A 26 -6.23 -15.31 2.20
N ASP A 27 -7.54 -15.52 2.05
CA ASP A 27 -8.22 -15.37 0.76
C ASP A 27 -8.29 -13.90 0.33
N PHE A 28 -8.02 -13.65 -0.95
CA PHE A 28 -8.01 -12.32 -1.53
C PHE A 28 -8.46 -12.36 -3.01
N PRO A 29 -8.86 -11.21 -3.59
CA PRO A 29 -9.12 -11.12 -5.02
C PRO A 29 -7.87 -11.49 -5.83
N ASN A 30 -7.87 -12.67 -6.44
CA ASN A 30 -6.76 -13.18 -7.24
C ASN A 30 -7.16 -13.42 -8.70
N THR A 31 -7.84 -12.45 -9.29
CA THR A 31 -8.28 -12.50 -10.70
C THR A 31 -7.25 -11.90 -11.67
N SER A 32 -6.02 -11.65 -11.20
CA SER A 32 -4.97 -10.99 -11.96
C SER A 32 -5.47 -9.66 -12.57
N THR A 33 -5.29 -9.45 -13.87
CA THR A 33 -5.72 -8.24 -14.60
C THR A 33 -7.09 -8.38 -15.26
N ASN A 34 -7.90 -9.38 -14.85
CA ASN A 34 -9.23 -9.56 -15.42
C ASN A 34 -10.11 -8.34 -15.10
N GLY A 35 -10.80 -7.81 -16.10
CA GLY A 35 -11.62 -6.60 -15.98
C GLY A 35 -10.87 -5.26 -16.11
N LEU A 36 -9.53 -5.28 -16.28
CA LEU A 36 -8.77 -4.06 -16.54
C LEU A 36 -9.15 -3.45 -17.90
N LEU A 37 -9.71 -2.24 -17.87
CA LEU A 37 -10.02 -1.40 -19.02
C LEU A 37 -9.44 0.02 -18.83
N GLY A 38 -9.54 0.88 -19.84
CA GLY A 38 -9.06 2.26 -19.78
C GLY A 38 -7.54 2.39 -19.99
N PHE A 39 -6.99 3.55 -19.63
CA PHE A 39 -5.60 3.89 -19.97
C PHE A 39 -4.55 3.02 -19.29
N ALA A 40 -4.84 2.39 -18.14
CA ALA A 40 -3.94 1.41 -17.54
C ALA A 40 -3.95 0.05 -18.27
N GLY A 41 -4.97 -0.24 -19.08
CA GLY A 41 -5.04 -1.41 -19.96
C GLY A 41 -4.22 -1.25 -21.24
N ASN A 42 -4.66 -1.87 -22.33
CA ASN A 42 -4.08 -1.65 -23.66
C ASN A 42 -4.46 -0.24 -24.13
N ALA A 43 -3.46 0.64 -24.25
CA ALA A 43 -3.65 2.00 -24.74
C ALA A 43 -2.52 2.39 -25.70
N LYS A 44 -2.72 3.53 -26.37
CA LYS A 44 -1.72 4.18 -27.19
C LYS A 44 -1.44 5.57 -26.61
N ASN A 45 -0.20 6.03 -26.80
CA ASN A 45 0.14 7.43 -26.52
C ASN A 45 -0.44 8.37 -27.60
N GLU A 46 -0.21 9.66 -27.44
CA GLU A 46 -0.66 10.73 -28.35
C GLU A 46 -0.11 10.59 -29.78
N LYS A 47 0.96 9.82 -29.96
CA LYS A 47 1.58 9.50 -31.27
C LYS A 47 1.08 8.16 -31.85
N GLY A 48 0.11 7.51 -31.20
CA GLY A 48 -0.43 6.22 -31.64
C GLY A 48 0.45 5.01 -31.33
N ILE A 49 1.50 5.17 -30.52
CA ILE A 49 2.41 4.09 -30.11
C ILE A 49 1.75 3.30 -28.98
N SER A 50 1.62 1.98 -29.17
CA SER A 50 1.07 1.08 -28.15
C SER A 50 1.99 0.98 -26.93
N LYS A 51 1.39 0.91 -25.75
CA LYS A 51 2.09 0.57 -24.50
C LYS A 51 1.55 -0.73 -23.91
N THR A 52 2.32 -1.35 -23.01
CA THR A 52 1.90 -2.57 -22.32
C THR A 52 0.87 -2.27 -21.23
N GLY A 53 -0.15 -3.11 -21.09
CA GLY A 53 -1.09 -3.02 -19.98
C GLY A 53 -0.44 -3.24 -18.61
N THR A 54 -1.08 -2.71 -17.58
CA THR A 54 -0.67 -2.88 -16.17
C THR A 54 -0.79 -4.35 -15.78
N THR A 55 0.27 -4.92 -15.21
CA THR A 55 0.37 -6.32 -14.75
C THR A 55 0.65 -6.44 -13.26
N GLY A 56 1.09 -5.35 -12.61
CA GLY A 56 1.41 -5.33 -11.20
C GLY A 56 2.50 -6.35 -10.85
N GLY A 57 2.24 -7.14 -9.81
CA GLY A 57 3.14 -8.19 -9.32
C GLY A 57 2.96 -9.56 -9.97
N LYS A 58 2.26 -9.68 -11.10
CA LYS A 58 2.00 -10.96 -11.77
C LYS A 58 3.29 -11.79 -11.93
N ASN A 59 3.21 -13.09 -11.67
CA ASN A 59 4.33 -14.05 -11.65
C ASN A 59 5.38 -13.81 -10.53
N GLY A 60 5.17 -12.80 -9.69
CA GLY A 60 5.98 -12.53 -8.52
C GLY A 60 5.59 -13.39 -7.31
N GLN A 61 6.40 -13.31 -6.26
CA GLN A 61 6.11 -13.96 -4.99
C GLN A 61 4.87 -13.34 -4.33
N ILE A 62 3.98 -14.18 -3.80
CA ILE A 62 2.92 -13.74 -2.89
C ILE A 62 3.53 -13.55 -1.50
N VAL A 63 3.35 -12.36 -0.93
CA VAL A 63 3.83 -12.00 0.41
C VAL A 63 2.66 -11.49 1.24
N TYR A 64 2.45 -12.10 2.40
CA TYR A 64 1.41 -11.69 3.34
C TYR A 64 1.94 -10.64 4.29
N ILE A 65 1.36 -9.44 4.20
CA ILE A 65 1.79 -8.26 4.94
C ILE A 65 1.06 -8.21 6.28
N GLN A 66 1.84 -8.21 7.37
CA GLN A 66 1.33 -8.25 8.73
C GLN A 66 1.62 -6.95 9.50
N SER A 67 2.58 -6.15 9.05
CA SER A 67 2.99 -4.90 9.68
C SER A 67 3.30 -3.79 8.67
N VAL A 68 3.34 -2.55 9.17
CA VAL A 68 3.76 -1.38 8.37
C VAL A 68 5.23 -1.51 7.91
N ASN A 69 6.08 -2.16 8.70
CA ASN A 69 7.47 -2.39 8.32
C ASN A 69 7.57 -3.39 7.16
N ASP A 70 6.80 -4.48 7.19
CA ASP A 70 6.74 -5.44 6.08
C ASP A 70 6.25 -4.75 4.80
N LEU A 71 5.23 -3.90 4.93
CA LEU A 71 4.72 -3.11 3.80
C LEU A 71 5.84 -2.26 3.19
N LYS A 72 6.60 -1.52 4.02
CA LYS A 72 7.73 -0.70 3.55
C LYS A 72 8.78 -1.53 2.83
N THR A 73 9.18 -2.66 3.41
CA THR A 73 10.20 -3.54 2.84
C THR A 73 9.77 -4.13 1.50
N HIS A 74 8.51 -4.56 1.38
CA HIS A 74 8.07 -5.34 0.23
C HIS A 74 7.40 -4.50 -0.87
N LEU A 75 6.85 -3.33 -0.56
CA LEU A 75 6.22 -2.43 -1.54
C LEU A 75 7.25 -1.64 -2.36
N GLY A 76 8.45 -1.41 -1.81
CA GLY A 76 9.57 -0.80 -2.54
C GLY A 76 10.25 -1.74 -3.55
N GLY A 77 11.26 -1.21 -4.24
CA GLY A 77 12.10 -1.95 -5.20
C GLY A 77 11.37 -2.42 -6.46
N SER A 78 12.06 -3.12 -7.35
CA SER A 78 11.53 -3.52 -8.68
C SER A 78 11.12 -4.98 -8.81
N THR A 79 11.48 -5.83 -7.84
CA THR A 79 11.13 -7.27 -7.87
C THR A 79 9.61 -7.46 -7.87
N PRO A 80 9.04 -8.21 -8.83
CA PRO A 80 7.61 -8.48 -8.87
C PRO A 80 7.10 -9.16 -7.60
N LYS A 81 6.07 -8.58 -6.96
CA LYS A 81 5.43 -9.16 -5.75
C LYS A 81 3.94 -8.87 -5.70
N ILE A 82 3.17 -9.85 -5.24
CA ILE A 82 1.76 -9.70 -4.85
C ILE A 82 1.73 -9.59 -3.32
N LEU A 83 1.38 -8.42 -2.81
CA LEU A 83 1.39 -8.07 -1.41
C LEU A 83 -0.03 -8.09 -0.88
N VAL A 84 -0.36 -9.12 -0.11
CA VAL A 84 -1.71 -9.35 0.41
C VAL A 84 -1.77 -8.87 1.85
N LEU A 85 -2.71 -7.98 2.19
CA LEU A 85 -2.90 -7.58 3.58
C LEU A 85 -3.50 -8.73 4.39
N GLN A 86 -2.69 -9.27 5.30
CA GLN A 86 -3.12 -10.28 6.26
C GLN A 86 -3.68 -9.64 7.53
N ASN A 87 -3.26 -8.40 7.84
CA ASN A 87 -3.79 -7.58 8.92
C ASN A 87 -4.23 -6.22 8.37
N ASP A 88 -5.18 -5.58 9.07
CA ASP A 88 -5.36 -4.15 8.92
C ASP A 88 -4.14 -3.46 9.53
N LEU A 89 -3.59 -2.48 8.82
CA LEU A 89 -2.37 -1.80 9.22
C LEU A 89 -2.71 -0.39 9.71
N SER A 90 -2.11 0.02 10.83
CA SER A 90 -2.29 1.36 11.37
C SER A 90 -0.99 1.95 11.90
N ALA A 91 -0.85 3.26 11.77
CA ALA A 91 0.19 4.04 12.45
C ALA A 91 -0.44 5.12 13.36
N SER A 92 0.23 5.49 14.44
CA SER A 92 -0.25 6.56 15.35
C SER A 92 -0.14 7.96 14.74
N ALA A 93 0.81 8.16 13.84
CA ALA A 93 1.02 9.37 13.06
C ALA A 93 1.15 9.04 11.57
N LYS A 94 1.14 10.07 10.71
CA LYS A 94 1.37 9.92 9.27
C LYS A 94 2.63 9.10 9.00
N THR A 95 2.46 7.97 8.33
CA THR A 95 3.56 7.12 7.92
C THR A 95 3.57 6.98 6.41
N THR A 96 4.59 7.54 5.77
CA THR A 96 4.78 7.44 4.33
C THR A 96 5.52 6.16 3.96
N VAL A 97 5.08 5.53 2.86
CA VAL A 97 5.68 4.34 2.25
C VAL A 97 5.90 4.60 0.77
N THR A 98 7.13 4.41 0.30
CA THR A 98 7.46 4.57 -1.12
C THR A 98 7.07 3.33 -1.91
N ILE A 99 6.36 3.56 -3.02
CA ILE A 99 5.94 2.54 -3.96
C ILE A 99 7.08 2.23 -4.93
N GLY A 100 7.42 0.97 -5.11
CA GLY A 100 8.36 0.50 -6.13
C GLY A 100 7.68 0.27 -7.48
N SER A 101 8.22 -0.66 -8.26
CA SER A 101 7.64 -1.11 -9.54
C SER A 101 7.26 -2.58 -9.52
N ASN A 102 6.33 -2.98 -10.38
CA ASN A 102 5.84 -4.36 -10.51
C ASN A 102 5.21 -4.89 -9.21
N LYS A 103 4.26 -4.13 -8.66
CA LYS A 103 3.61 -4.46 -7.38
C LYS A 103 2.12 -4.65 -7.56
N THR A 104 1.56 -5.63 -6.87
CA THR A 104 0.13 -5.67 -6.59
C THR A 104 -0.02 -5.53 -5.08
N LEU A 105 -0.58 -4.43 -4.59
CA LEU A 105 -0.99 -4.30 -3.19
C LEU A 105 -2.49 -4.55 -3.13
N VAL A 106 -2.88 -5.62 -2.42
CA VAL A 106 -4.27 -6.09 -2.39
C VAL A 106 -4.72 -6.37 -0.97
N GLY A 107 -5.90 -5.89 -0.58
CA GLY A 107 -6.53 -6.31 0.65
C GLY A 107 -7.10 -7.72 0.52
N SER A 108 -6.96 -8.54 1.56
CA SER A 108 -7.73 -9.79 1.67
C SER A 108 -9.22 -9.48 1.86
N TYR A 109 -10.06 -10.51 1.74
CA TYR A 109 -11.48 -10.34 2.04
C TYR A 109 -11.73 -10.02 3.53
N ALA A 110 -10.85 -10.49 4.41
CA ALA A 110 -10.95 -10.27 5.84
C ALA A 110 -10.29 -8.95 6.30
N LYS A 111 -9.21 -8.53 5.63
CA LYS A 111 -8.32 -7.43 6.06
C LYS A 111 -7.88 -6.58 4.89
N LYS A 112 -8.15 -5.29 4.97
CA LYS A 112 -7.95 -4.36 3.85
C LYS A 112 -7.68 -2.91 4.23
N THR A 113 -7.65 -2.59 5.52
CA THR A 113 -7.53 -1.21 5.97
C THR A 113 -6.07 -0.78 6.13
N LEU A 114 -5.76 0.41 5.61
CA LEU A 114 -4.51 1.15 5.79
C LEU A 114 -4.85 2.48 6.49
N LYS A 115 -4.61 2.56 7.80
CA LYS A 115 -4.91 3.73 8.62
C LYS A 115 -3.66 4.57 8.91
N ASN A 116 -3.70 5.85 8.55
CA ASN A 116 -2.57 6.79 8.66
C ASN A 116 -1.32 6.36 7.86
N ILE A 117 -1.51 5.50 6.85
CA ILE A 117 -0.44 5.03 5.96
C ILE A 117 -0.65 5.71 4.61
N TYR A 118 0.39 6.37 4.14
CA TYR A 118 0.37 7.22 2.95
C TYR A 118 1.33 6.61 1.94
N LEU A 119 0.87 6.38 0.71
CA LEU A 119 1.68 5.76 -0.34
C LEU A 119 2.13 6.83 -1.34
N THR A 120 3.42 6.87 -1.63
CA THR A 120 4.03 7.88 -2.53
C THR A 120 4.90 7.23 -3.58
N THR A 121 4.95 7.80 -4.77
CA THR A 121 5.84 7.36 -5.85
C THR A 121 7.26 7.93 -5.73
N SER A 122 8.14 7.38 -6.55
CA SER A 122 9.50 7.83 -6.84
C SER A 122 9.77 7.64 -8.34
N SER A 123 10.91 8.10 -8.84
CA SER A 123 11.30 7.88 -10.25
C SER A 123 11.40 6.41 -10.66
N ALA A 124 11.49 5.47 -9.71
CA ALA A 124 11.54 4.02 -9.96
C ALA A 124 10.15 3.34 -9.92
N SER A 125 9.08 4.11 -9.70
CA SER A 125 7.71 3.59 -9.59
C SER A 125 7.07 3.35 -10.96
N GLY A 126 6.15 2.39 -11.03
CA GLY A 126 5.36 2.09 -12.23
C GLY A 126 4.95 0.62 -12.31
N ASN A 127 3.93 0.32 -13.11
CA ASN A 127 3.32 -1.00 -13.18
C ASN A 127 2.83 -1.49 -11.81
N VAL A 128 1.85 -0.80 -11.23
CA VAL A 128 1.34 -1.09 -9.89
C VAL A 128 -0.18 -1.22 -9.88
N ILE A 129 -0.68 -2.23 -9.17
CA ILE A 129 -2.10 -2.46 -8.92
C ILE A 129 -2.38 -2.23 -7.43
N PHE A 130 -3.42 -1.45 -7.14
CA PHE A 130 -4.01 -1.29 -5.81
C PHE A 130 -5.43 -1.88 -5.87
N GLN A 131 -5.71 -2.93 -5.10
CA GLN A 131 -7.00 -3.61 -5.20
C GLN A 131 -7.64 -3.95 -3.85
N ASN A 132 -8.95 -3.74 -3.72
CA ASN A 132 -9.72 -4.10 -2.51
C ASN A 132 -9.08 -3.54 -1.22
N LEU A 133 -8.74 -2.25 -1.21
CA LEU A 133 -8.12 -1.56 -0.08
C LEU A 133 -9.08 -0.52 0.50
N THR A 134 -8.93 -0.24 1.79
CA THR A 134 -9.57 0.89 2.47
C THR A 134 -8.50 1.80 3.04
N PHE A 135 -8.45 3.04 2.57
CA PHE A 135 -7.60 4.09 3.11
C PHE A 135 -8.37 4.91 4.14
N GLU A 136 -7.80 5.01 5.34
CA GLU A 136 -8.31 5.81 6.44
C GLU A 136 -7.21 6.71 6.98
N HIS A 137 -7.57 7.87 7.49
CA HIS A 137 -6.64 8.73 8.19
C HIS A 137 -7.32 9.51 9.31
N SER A 138 -6.52 10.01 10.24
CA SER A 138 -6.96 10.85 11.34
C SER A 138 -7.17 12.29 10.83
N PRO A 139 -8.26 12.98 11.23
CA PRO A 139 -8.51 14.37 10.84
C PRO A 139 -7.48 15.37 11.39
N GLN A 140 -6.55 14.92 12.24
CA GLN A 140 -5.42 15.72 12.71
C GLN A 140 -4.26 15.72 11.71
N ILE A 141 -4.23 14.79 10.75
CA ILE A 141 -3.27 14.74 9.64
C ILE A 141 -3.84 15.58 8.49
N ASN A 142 -3.84 16.90 8.70
CA ASN A 142 -4.57 17.87 7.90
C ASN A 142 -3.64 18.89 7.21
N GLY A 143 -2.43 18.49 6.82
CA GLY A 143 -1.50 19.31 6.08
C GLY A 143 -1.80 19.30 4.58
N ASN A 144 -1.46 20.38 3.87
CA ASN A 144 -1.70 20.47 2.42
C ASN A 144 -1.04 19.33 1.60
N ASN A 145 0.06 18.76 2.10
CA ASN A 145 0.80 17.65 1.49
C ASN A 145 0.51 16.29 2.15
N ASP A 146 -0.55 16.20 2.94
CA ASP A 146 -1.04 14.94 3.49
C ASP A 146 -1.98 14.32 2.47
N ILE A 147 -1.45 13.43 1.64
CA ILE A 147 -2.17 12.83 0.50
C ILE A 147 -2.07 11.31 0.57
N GLN A 148 -3.18 10.62 0.85
CA GLN A 148 -3.13 9.17 1.17
C GLN A 148 -2.53 8.32 0.04
N LEU A 149 -2.84 8.66 -1.22
CA LEU A 149 -2.19 8.08 -2.39
C LEU A 149 -1.68 9.20 -3.31
N TYR A 150 -0.36 9.33 -3.38
CA TYR A 150 0.33 10.37 -4.14
C TYR A 150 1.12 9.75 -5.29
N LEU A 151 0.57 9.85 -6.50
CA LEU A 151 1.16 9.32 -7.74
C LEU A 151 1.64 10.50 -8.62
N ASP A 152 2.90 10.89 -8.47
CA ASP A 152 3.51 12.00 -9.23
C ASP A 152 4.47 11.54 -10.34
N SER A 153 4.71 10.24 -10.45
CA SER A 153 5.69 9.65 -11.35
C SER A 153 5.35 8.20 -11.70
N GLY A 154 5.94 7.73 -12.81
CA GLY A 154 5.77 6.36 -13.30
C GLY A 154 4.55 6.20 -14.20
N MET A 155 4.51 5.09 -14.93
CA MET A 155 3.37 4.76 -15.80
C MET A 155 2.69 3.47 -15.33
N ASN A 156 1.45 3.27 -15.75
CA ASN A 156 0.69 2.02 -15.56
C ASN A 156 0.30 1.80 -14.09
N TYR A 157 -0.77 2.48 -13.66
CA TYR A 157 -1.38 2.30 -12.35
C TYR A 157 -2.83 1.87 -12.49
N TRP A 158 -3.22 0.82 -11.76
CA TRP A 158 -4.63 0.41 -11.67
C TRP A 158 -5.11 0.47 -10.23
N ILE A 159 -6.09 1.33 -9.97
CA ILE A 159 -6.74 1.50 -8.67
C ILE A 159 -8.15 0.92 -8.80
N ASP A 160 -8.40 -0.24 -8.20
CA ASP A 160 -9.65 -1.00 -8.37
C ASP A 160 -10.26 -1.40 -7.03
N HIS A 161 -11.57 -1.19 -6.85
CA HIS A 161 -12.23 -1.52 -5.57
C HIS A 161 -11.55 -0.89 -4.35
N VAL A 162 -11.00 0.31 -4.50
CA VAL A 162 -10.36 1.04 -3.40
C VAL A 162 -11.33 2.04 -2.79
N THR A 163 -11.46 2.03 -1.47
CA THR A 163 -12.23 3.01 -0.73
C THR A 163 -11.28 4.00 -0.06
N PHE A 164 -11.45 5.28 -0.35
CA PHE A 164 -10.85 6.38 0.39
C PHE A 164 -11.94 6.98 1.28
N SER A 165 -11.90 6.66 2.57
CA SER A 165 -13.02 6.88 3.50
C SER A 165 -13.19 8.34 3.94
N GLY A 166 -12.13 9.15 3.85
CA GLY A 166 -12.07 10.48 4.45
C GLY A 166 -12.28 10.45 5.96
N HIS A 167 -12.88 11.50 6.49
CA HIS A 167 -13.31 11.62 7.89
C HIS A 167 -14.58 12.49 7.97
N SER A 168 -15.05 12.88 9.15
CA SER A 168 -16.21 13.79 9.25
C SER A 168 -16.01 15.04 8.38
N TYR A 169 -16.90 15.27 7.43
CA TYR A 169 -16.81 16.37 6.46
C TYR A 169 -17.77 17.50 6.79
N ASN A 170 -17.28 18.73 6.68
CA ASN A 170 -18.06 19.96 6.76
C ASN A 170 -17.64 20.88 5.60
N ALA A 171 -18.60 21.40 4.82
CA ALA A 171 -18.32 22.30 3.70
C ALA A 171 -17.60 23.59 4.13
N SER A 172 -17.84 24.05 5.36
CA SER A 172 -17.15 25.17 6.00
C SER A 172 -15.98 24.72 6.87
N GLY A 173 -15.59 23.45 6.79
CA GLY A 173 -14.44 22.89 7.50
C GLY A 173 -13.11 23.39 6.93
N SER A 174 -12.05 23.09 7.67
CA SER A 174 -10.68 23.50 7.38
C SER A 174 -9.82 22.35 6.82
N ASP A 175 -10.43 21.38 6.14
CA ASP A 175 -9.72 20.27 5.51
C ASP A 175 -8.76 20.83 4.44
N LEU A 176 -7.48 20.49 4.55
CA LEU A 176 -6.38 20.85 3.66
C LEU A 176 -5.70 19.62 3.06
N ASP A 177 -5.77 18.48 3.73
CA ASP A 177 -5.27 17.21 3.21
C ASP A 177 -6.08 16.75 1.98
N LYS A 178 -5.69 15.64 1.36
CA LYS A 178 -6.31 15.11 0.15
C LYS A 178 -6.35 13.58 0.20
N LEU A 179 -7.31 12.98 -0.48
CA LEU A 179 -7.33 11.51 -0.58
C LEU A 179 -6.33 11.03 -1.65
N VAL A 180 -6.44 11.55 -2.88
CA VAL A 180 -5.62 11.10 -4.01
C VAL A 180 -5.11 12.27 -4.85
N TYR A 181 -3.85 12.20 -5.23
CA TYR A 181 -3.22 13.05 -6.24
C TYR A 181 -2.60 12.18 -7.33
N ILE A 182 -2.88 12.53 -8.58
CA ILE A 182 -2.26 11.95 -9.77
C ILE A 182 -1.84 13.10 -10.67
N GLY A 183 -0.55 13.24 -10.96
CA GLY A 183 -0.11 14.37 -11.78
C GLY A 183 1.35 14.34 -12.14
N LYS A 184 1.88 15.51 -12.54
CA LYS A 184 3.27 15.70 -12.94
C LYS A 184 3.68 14.79 -14.10
N SER A 185 4.32 13.65 -13.83
CA SER A 185 4.73 12.69 -14.87
C SER A 185 4.07 11.32 -14.74
N ALA A 186 3.11 11.17 -13.82
CA ALA A 186 2.30 9.97 -13.75
C ALA A 186 1.38 9.86 -14.98
N ASP A 187 1.40 8.71 -15.67
CA ASP A 187 0.59 8.50 -16.88
C ASP A 187 0.03 7.06 -16.95
N TYR A 188 -0.97 6.85 -17.81
CA TYR A 188 -1.64 5.56 -18.03
C TYR A 188 -2.26 4.96 -16.77
N ILE A 189 -3.20 5.69 -16.18
CA ILE A 189 -3.91 5.29 -14.96
C ILE A 189 -5.35 4.92 -15.26
N THR A 190 -5.85 3.88 -14.60
CA THR A 190 -7.28 3.56 -14.51
C THR A 190 -7.68 3.56 -13.04
N ILE A 191 -8.76 4.27 -12.72
CA ILE A 191 -9.49 4.12 -11.45
C ILE A 191 -10.84 3.48 -11.77
N SER A 192 -11.12 2.31 -11.19
CA SER A 192 -12.37 1.56 -11.40
C SER A 192 -12.98 1.10 -10.09
N ASN A 193 -14.30 1.01 -10.02
CA ASN A 193 -15.05 0.45 -8.88
C ASN A 193 -14.66 1.03 -7.50
N SER A 194 -14.14 2.25 -7.46
CA SER A 194 -13.55 2.85 -6.27
C SER A 194 -14.46 3.92 -5.68
N LYS A 195 -14.34 4.15 -4.39
CA LYS A 195 -15.17 5.09 -3.63
C LYS A 195 -14.30 6.18 -3.01
N PHE A 196 -14.72 7.43 -3.18
CA PHE A 196 -14.18 8.59 -2.49
C PHE A 196 -15.30 9.17 -1.64
N ALA A 197 -15.08 9.36 -0.34
CA ALA A 197 -16.12 9.82 0.56
C ALA A 197 -15.59 10.78 1.61
N ASN A 198 -16.50 11.59 2.15
CA ASN A 198 -16.32 12.40 3.34
C ASN A 198 -15.02 13.22 3.34
N HIS A 199 -14.81 13.99 2.26
CA HIS A 199 -13.60 14.78 2.13
C HIS A 199 -13.79 15.98 1.19
N LYS A 200 -13.17 17.11 1.50
CA LYS A 200 -13.20 18.31 0.64
C LYS A 200 -12.43 18.12 -0.67
N TYR A 201 -11.22 17.59 -0.58
CA TYR A 201 -10.34 17.32 -1.73
C TYR A 201 -10.21 15.82 -1.94
N GLY A 202 -11.10 15.24 -2.73
CA GLY A 202 -11.14 13.79 -2.98
C GLY A 202 -10.09 13.32 -3.99
N LEU A 203 -10.10 13.88 -5.20
CA LEU A 203 -9.23 13.47 -6.30
C LEU A 203 -8.71 14.70 -7.02
N ILE A 204 -7.38 14.81 -7.14
CA ILE A 204 -6.71 15.86 -7.91
C ILE A 204 -5.97 15.21 -9.08
N LEU A 205 -6.22 15.74 -10.28
CA LEU A 205 -5.56 15.36 -11.52
C LEU A 205 -4.83 16.60 -12.07
N GLY A 206 -3.49 16.58 -12.14
CA GLY A 206 -2.69 17.72 -12.63
C GLY A 206 -1.25 17.71 -12.16
#